data_AF-A0A357JKL4-F1
#
_entry.id   AF-A0A357JKL4-F1
#
_cell.length_a   1.000
_cell.length_b   1.000
_cell.length_c   1.000
_cell.angle_alpha   90.00
_cell.angle_beta   90.00
_cell.angle_gamma   90.00
#
_symmetry.space_group_name_H-M   'P 1'
#
loop_
_entity.id
_entity.type
_entity.pdbx_description
1 polymer ?
#
loop_
_entity_poly.entity_id
_entity_poly.type
_entity_poly.pdbx_seq_one_letter_code
_entity_poly.pdbx_strand_id
1 'polypeptide(L)' 'KGYSQDYMGTQMNISQRAYCKLECGKTRLSIKRLRDVAEILELNPKKLL' A
#
# COMPACT_ATOMS: atom_id res chain seq x y z
N LYS A 1 -2.90 0.75 -14.90
CA LYS A 1 -1.63 0.56 -14.17
C LYS A 1 -1.81 -0.68 -13.30
N GLY A 2 -1.15 -1.79 -13.63
CA GLY A 2 -1.38 -3.11 -13.01
C GLY A 2 -0.28 -3.47 -12.02
N TYR A 3 -0.34 -2.92 -10.80
CA TYR A 3 0.57 -3.30 -9.73
C TYR A 3 0.09 -4.61 -9.11
N SER A 4 0.94 -5.63 -9.09
CA SER A 4 0.61 -6.88 -8.41
C SER A 4 0.73 -6.70 -6.89
N GLN A 5 -0.02 -7.49 -6.13
CA GLN A 5 0.11 -7.50 -4.67
C GLN A 5 1.52 -7.90 -4.21
N ASP A 6 2.20 -8.72 -5.00
CA ASP A 6 3.58 -9.12 -4.76
C ASP A 6 4.56 -7.96 -4.94
N TYR A 7 4.39 -7.19 -6.02
CA TYR A 7 5.16 -5.98 -6.26
C TYR A 7 4.94 -4.95 -5.13
N MET A 8 3.69 -4.68 -4.76
CA MET A 8 3.37 -3.73 -3.69
C MET A 8 3.93 -4.18 -2.34
N GLY A 9 3.81 -5.48 -2.01
CA GLY A 9 4.40 -6.04 -0.81
C GLY A 9 5.91 -5.86 -0.76
N THR A 10 6.60 -6.16 -1.88
CA THR A 10 8.04 -5.98 -2.02
C THR A 10 8.46 -4.53 -1.83
N GLN A 11 7.79 -3.57 -2.47
CA GLN A 11 8.08 -2.13 -2.31
C GLN A 11 7.84 -1.65 -0.88
N MET A 12 6.84 -2.19 -0.18
CA MET A 12 6.51 -1.85 1.21
C MET A 12 7.29 -2.66 2.25
N ASN A 13 8.22 -3.52 1.82
CA ASN A 13 8.97 -4.46 2.63
C ASN A 13 8.07 -5.32 3.56
N ILE A 14 7.01 -5.88 2.98
CA ILE A 14 6.07 -6.81 3.63
C ILE A 14 5.75 -7.98 2.70
N SER A 15 5.26 -9.09 3.24
CA SER A 15 4.80 -10.18 2.38
C SER A 15 3.58 -9.78 1.53
N GLN A 16 3.44 -10.39 0.36
CA GLN A 16 2.24 -10.28 -0.49
C GLN A 16 0.94 -10.53 0.30
N ARG A 17 0.96 -11.50 1.23
CA ARG A 17 -0.16 -11.78 2.14
C ARG A 17 -0.46 -10.64 3.10
N ALA A 18 0.56 -9.99 3.64
CA ALA A 18 0.39 -8.84 4.54
C ALA A 18 -0.19 -7.64 3.78
N TYR A 19 0.26 -7.41 2.54
CA TYR A 19 -0.32 -6.40 1.66
C TYR A 19 -1.79 -6.72 1.30
N CYS A 20 -2.10 -7.97 0.96
CA CYS A 20 -3.48 -8.42 0.70
C CYS A 20 -4.41 -8.18 1.91
N LYS A 21 -3.94 -8.44 3.14
CA LYS A 21 -4.72 -8.11 4.36
C LYS A 21 -4.95 -6.61 4.52
N LEU A 22 -3.99 -5.78 4.11
CA LEU A 22 -4.10 -4.32 4.15
C LEU A 22 -5.16 -3.83 3.14
N GLU A 23 -5.15 -4.35 1.91
CA GLU A 23 -6.16 -4.03 0.89
C GLU A 23 -7.57 -4.49 1.29
N CYS A 24 -7.70 -5.67 1.91
CA CYS A 24 -8.98 -6.18 2.38
C CYS A 24 -9.45 -5.59 3.73
N GLY A 25 -8.76 -4.59 4.29
CA GLY A 25 -9.12 -3.96 5.56
C GLY A 25 -8.97 -4.85 6.80
N LYS A 26 -8.31 -6.01 6.68
CA LYS A 26 -8.06 -6.95 7.79
C LYS A 26 -6.93 -6.49 8.72
N THR A 27 -6.19 -5.47 8.30
CA THR A 27 -5.14 -4.81 9.09
C THR A 27 -5.44 -3.31 9.15
N ARG A 28 -5.26 -2.69 10.32
CA ARG A 28 -5.42 -1.24 10.49
C ARG A 28 -4.44 -0.50 9.58
N LEU A 29 -4.96 0.34 8.69
CA LEU A 29 -4.15 1.22 7.86
C LEU A 29 -3.59 2.37 8.70
N SER A 30 -2.26 2.47 8.78
CA SER A 30 -1.60 3.61 9.42
C SER A 30 -1.31 4.71 8.39
N ILE A 31 -1.18 5.96 8.85
CA ILE A 31 -0.82 7.10 7.98
C ILE A 31 0.51 6.84 7.26
N LYS A 32 1.47 6.18 7.93
CA LYS A 32 2.73 5.78 7.31
C LYS A 32 2.48 4.87 6.09
N ARG A 33 1.70 3.81 6.26
CA ARG A 33 1.39 2.86 5.19
C ARG A 33 0.60 3.50 4.05
N LEU A 34 -0.29 4.44 4.35
CA LEU A 34 -0.99 5.23 3.33
C LEU A 34 -0.01 6.08 2.50
N ARG A 35 0.99 6.71 3.14
CA ARG A 35 2.04 7.46 2.44
C ARG A 35 2.90 6.54 1.58
N ASP A 36 3.34 5.40 2.11
CA ASP A 36 4.14 4.41 1.38
C ASP A 36 3.40 3.97 0.09
N VAL A 37 2.11 3.63 0.20
CA VAL A 37 1.28 3.25 -0.97
C VAL A 37 1.13 4.41 -1.95
N ALA A 38 0.86 5.63 -1.46
CA ALA A 38 0.71 6.79 -2.32
C ALA A 38 2.00 7.11 -3.09
N GLU A 39 3.17 6.97 -2.46
CA GLU A 39 4.48 7.17 -3.09
C GLU A 39 4.74 6.14 -4.19
N ILE A 40 4.47 4.85 -3.94
CA ILE A 40 4.62 3.78 -4.94
C ILE A 40 3.70 3.99 -6.15
N LEU A 41 2.50 4.50 -5.90
CA LEU A 41 1.51 4.78 -6.95
C LEU A 41 1.72 6.13 -7.64
N GLU A 42 2.76 6.87 -7.26
CA GLU A 42 3.05 8.23 -7.74
C GLU A 42 1.86 9.20 -7.53
N LEU A 43 1.08 8.95 -6.47
CA LEU A 43 -0.05 9.77 -6.07
C LEU A 43 0.40 10.79 -5.04
N ASN A 44 -0.01 12.04 -5.22
CA ASN A 44 0.19 13.04 -4.18
C ASN A 44 -0.74 12.71 -2.99
N PRO A 45 -0.23 12.35 -1.80
CA PRO A 45 -1.06 11.97 -0.67
C PRO A 45 -1.97 13.10 -0.20
N LYS A 46 -1.67 14.36 -0.52
CA LYS A 46 -2.56 15.51 -0.25
C LYS A 46 -3.87 15.48 -1.03
N LYS A 47 -3.97 14.67 -2.10
CA LYS A 47 -5.23 14.47 -2.85
C LYS A 47 -6.14 13.39 -2.24
N LEU A 48 -5.69 12.69 -1.20
CA LEU A 48 -6.41 11.58 -0.55
C LEU A 48 -7.08 11.98 0.78
N LEU A 49 -6.88 13.22 1.22
CA LEU A 49 -7.50 13.85 2.40
C LEU A 49 -8.49 14.92 1.92
#